data_AF-A0A069PMT9-F1
#
_entry.id   AF-A0A069PMT9-F1
#
_cell.length_a   1.000
_cell.length_b   1.000
_cell.length_c   1.000
_cell.angle_alpha   90.00
_cell.angle_beta   90.00
_cell.angle_gamma   90.00
#
_symmetry.space_group_name_H-M   'P 1'
#
loop_
_entity.id
_entity.type
_entity.pdbx_description
1 polymer ?
#
loop_
_entity_poly.entity_id
_entity_poly.type
_entity_poly.pdbx_seq_one_letter_code
_entity_poly.pdbx_strand_id
1 'polypeptide(L)'
;MYRPVITKFQYTRMRGKRRTYDVTLNVVQKASGVCVYAGWVQFEHDIKGTGVVLPLIAKTRDEAIREARGRIEKNIEDLAGVVE
;
A
#
# COMPACT_ATOMS: atom_id res chain seq x y z
N MET A 1 -3.28 -21.60 2.68
CA MET A 1 -3.37 -20.14 2.49
C MET A 1 -2.11 -19.53 3.12
N TYR A 2 -1.29 -18.78 2.38
CA TYR A 2 -0.08 -18.20 2.95
C TYR A 2 -0.44 -17.11 3.96
N ARG A 3 0.30 -17.03 5.08
CA ARG A 3 0.06 -16.02 6.12
C ARG A 3 0.23 -14.61 5.53
N PRO A 4 -0.71 -13.67 5.80
CA PRO A 4 -0.58 -12.28 5.39
C PRO A 4 0.75 -11.68 5.86
N VAL A 5 1.35 -10.82 5.05
CA VAL A 5 2.42 -9.92 5.47
C VAL A 5 1.77 -8.59 5.80
N ILE A 6 1.92 -8.12 7.03
CA ILE A 6 1.55 -6.75 7.38
C ILE A 6 2.83 -5.93 7.52
N THR A 7 2.93 -4.86 6.73
CA THR A 7 4.06 -3.92 6.77
C THR A 7 3.54 -2.54 7.08
N LYS A 8 4.15 -1.87 8.06
CA LYS A 8 3.84 -0.49 8.42
C LYS A 8 5.05 0.40 8.13
N PHE A 9 4.81 1.56 7.55
CA PHE A 9 5.85 2.54 7.27
C PHE A 9 5.25 3.94 7.14
N GLN A 10 6.11 4.95 7.21
CA GLN A 10 5.74 6.33 6.94
C GLN A 10 6.18 6.72 5.53
N TYR A 11 5.36 7.55 4.89
CA TYR A 11 5.69 8.14 3.60
C TYR A 11 5.36 9.63 3.58
N THR A 12 6.38 10.45 3.36
CA THR A 12 6.19 11.89 3.17
C THR A 12 5.96 12.17 1.70
N ARG A 13 4.79 12.73 1.38
CA ARG A 13 4.49 13.16 0.03
C ARG A 13 5.43 14.29 -0.38
N MET A 14 6.02 14.16 -1.56
CA MET A 14 6.99 15.11 -2.11
C MET A 14 6.33 16.22 -2.93
N ARG A 15 5.16 15.93 -3.52
CA ARG A 15 4.36 16.88 -4.31
C ARG A 15 3.21 17.48 -3.48
N GLY A 16 2.81 18.72 -3.78
CA GLY A 16 1.68 19.37 -3.10
C GLY A 16 1.91 19.61 -1.60
N LYS A 17 0.92 19.33 -0.76
CA LYS A 17 1.08 19.44 0.70
C LYS A 17 2.03 18.35 1.18
N ARG A 18 3.16 18.76 1.79
CA ARG A 18 4.20 17.87 2.34
C ARG A 18 3.75 17.19 3.64
N ARG A 19 2.72 16.37 3.55
CA ARG A 19 2.23 15.57 4.68
C ARG A 19 2.96 14.23 4.76
N THR A 20 3.23 13.80 5.97
CA THR A 20 3.74 12.46 6.27
C THR A 20 2.57 11.57 6.65
N TYR A 21 2.34 10.55 5.84
CA TYR A 21 1.26 9.59 6.04
C TYR A 21 1.78 8.33 6.73
N ASP A 22 0.98 7.79 7.65
CA ASP A 22 1.17 6.45 8.18
C ASP A 22 0.50 5.45 7.23
N VAL A 23 1.27 4.49 6.74
CA VAL A 23 0.83 3.52 5.74
C VAL A 23 0.88 2.11 6.32
N THR A 24 -0.24 1.40 6.22
CA THR A 24 -0.30 -0.05 6.49
C THR A 24 -0.56 -0.78 5.19
N LEU A 25 0.28 -1.76 4.85
CA LEU A 25 0.11 -2.68 3.74
C LEU A 25 -0.12 -4.09 4.25
N ASN A 26 -1.09 -4.78 3.66
CA ASN A 26 -1.34 -6.19 3.86
C ASN A 26 -1.18 -6.93 2.53
N VAL A 27 -0.17 -7.79 2.41
CA VAL A 27 0.10 -8.59 1.21
C VAL A 27 -0.24 -10.06 1.47
N VAL A 28 -1.04 -10.66 0.60
CA VAL A 28 -1.50 -12.04 0.72
C VAL A 28 -1.24 -12.79 -0.58
N GLN A 29 -0.68 -14.00 -0.48
CA GLN A 29 -0.60 -14.91 -1.62
C GLN A 29 -1.78 -15.89 -1.58
N LYS A 30 -2.60 -15.85 -2.63
CA LYS A 30 -3.74 -16.77 -2.82
C LYS A 30 -3.25 -18.18 -3.13
N ALA A 31 -4.13 -19.17 -2.97
CA ALA A 31 -3.81 -20.56 -3.34
C ALA A 31 -3.45 -20.73 -4.83
N SER A 32 -3.93 -19.82 -5.70
CA SER A 32 -3.55 -19.75 -7.12
C SER A 32 -2.12 -19.27 -7.38
N GLY A 33 -1.36 -18.91 -6.34
CA GLY A 33 -0.02 -18.31 -6.45
C GLY A 33 -0.03 -16.79 -6.69
N VAL A 34 -1.18 -16.20 -7.03
CA VAL A 34 -1.34 -14.75 -7.23
C VAL A 34 -1.20 -14.00 -5.91
N CYS A 35 -0.32 -13.00 -5.88
CA CYS A 35 -0.21 -12.06 -4.78
C CYS A 35 -1.23 -10.92 -4.94
N VAL A 36 -1.89 -10.55 -3.86
CA VAL A 36 -2.75 -9.37 -3.78
C VAL A 36 -2.34 -8.52 -2.60
N TYR A 37 -2.62 -7.21 -2.64
CA TYR A 37 -2.43 -6.34 -1.48
C TYR A 37 -3.66 -5.48 -1.19
N ALA A 38 -3.83 -5.14 0.08
CA ALA A 38 -4.69 -4.06 0.55
C ALA A 38 -3.81 -3.03 1.28
N GLY A 39 -4.21 -1.76 1.24
CA GLY A 39 -3.47 -0.68 1.89
C GLY A 39 -4.37 0.30 2.63
N TRP A 40 -3.85 0.96 3.65
CA TRP A 40 -4.50 2.04 4.38
C TRP A 40 -3.53 3.19 4.55
N VAL A 41 -3.99 4.39 4.25
CA VAL A 41 -3.23 5.64 4.37
C VAL A 41 -3.91 6.48 5.43
N GLN A 42 -3.16 6.85 6.46
CA GLN A 42 -3.64 7.63 7.59
C GLN A 42 -2.83 8.92 7.74
N PHE A 43 -3.48 9.98 8.20
CA PHE A 43 -2.85 11.24 8.57
C PHE A 43 -3.55 11.80 9.79
N GLU A 44 -2.81 12.10 10.86
CA GLU A 44 -3.36 12.65 12.10
C GLU A 44 -4.53 11.84 12.68
N HIS A 45 -4.44 10.50 12.62
CA HIS A 45 -5.46 9.53 13.05
C HIS A 45 -6.69 9.40 12.14
N ASP A 46 -6.79 10.19 11.08
CA ASP A 46 -7.83 10.04 10.06
C ASP A 46 -7.41 9.09 8.96
N ILE A 47 -8.32 8.22 8.51
CA ILE A 47 -8.14 7.46 7.27
C ILE A 47 -8.32 8.41 6.09
N LYS A 48 -7.26 8.59 5.31
CA LYS A 48 -7.24 9.44 4.11
C LYS A 48 -7.44 8.64 2.82
N GLY A 49 -7.15 7.34 2.83
CA GLY A 49 -7.35 6.50 1.65
C GLY A 49 -7.17 5.02 1.94
N THR A 50 -7.73 4.20 1.04
CA THR A 50 -7.57 2.74 1.07
C THR A 50 -7.04 2.23 -0.26
N GLY A 51 -5.91 1.54 -0.25
CA GLY A 51 -5.44 0.73 -1.38
C GLY A 51 -6.37 -0.46 -1.57
N VAL A 52 -7.15 -0.44 -2.65
CA VAL A 52 -8.06 -1.53 -3.07
C VAL A 52 -7.29 -2.85 -3.19
N VAL A 53 -7.99 -3.98 -2.98
CA VAL A 53 -7.43 -5.33 -3.21
C VAL A 53 -7.07 -5.49 -4.70
N LEU A 54 -5.78 -5.36 -5.02
CA LEU A 54 -5.30 -5.45 -6.40
C LEU A 54 -4.33 -6.63 -6.58
N PRO A 55 -4.37 -7.30 -7.74
CA PRO A 55 -3.35 -8.27 -8.11
C PRO A 55 -1.99 -7.58 -8.32
N LEU A 56 -0.96 -8.26 -7.84
CA LEU A 56 0.45 -7.91 -8.02
C LEU A 56 1.05 -8.79 -9.12
N ILE A 57 2.00 -8.24 -9.85
CA ILE A 57 2.71 -8.94 -10.92
C ILE A 57 3.85 -9.79 -10.35
N ALA A 58 4.36 -9.40 -9.17
CA ALA A 58 5.40 -10.09 -8.43
C ALA A 58 5.17 -11.59 -8.28
N LYS A 59 6.25 -12.36 -8.48
CA LYS A 59 6.25 -13.82 -8.39
C LYS A 59 6.71 -14.30 -7.02
N THR A 60 7.43 -13.46 -6.29
CA THR A 60 7.87 -13.73 -4.92
C THR A 60 7.19 -12.81 -3.91
N ARG A 61 7.19 -13.22 -2.65
CA ARG A 61 6.64 -12.44 -1.54
C ARG A 61 7.37 -11.10 -1.36
N ASP A 62 8.69 -11.08 -1.49
CA ASP A 62 9.50 -9.86 -1.31
C ASP A 62 9.33 -8.88 -2.47
N GLU A 63 9.21 -9.39 -3.70
CA GLU A 63 8.80 -8.57 -4.85
C GLU A 63 7.40 -8.00 -4.65
N ALA A 64 6.46 -8.79 -4.13
CA ALA A 64 5.08 -8.37 -3.92
C ALA A 64 4.98 -7.23 -2.89
N ILE A 65 5.77 -7.30 -1.82
CA ILE A 65 5.86 -6.22 -0.82
C ILE A 65 6.44 -4.94 -1.44
N ARG A 66 7.52 -5.05 -2.21
CA ARG A 66 8.14 -3.90 -2.91
C ARG A 66 7.20 -3.27 -3.93
N GLU A 67 6.51 -4.10 -4.72
CA GLU A 67 5.55 -3.64 -5.71
C GLU A 67 4.35 -2.95 -5.05
N ALA A 68 3.76 -3.56 -4.01
CA ALA A 68 2.65 -2.96 -3.25
C ALA A 68 3.06 -1.61 -2.64
N ARG A 69 4.28 -1.52 -2.10
CA ARG A 69 4.85 -0.27 -1.58
C ARG A 69 4.97 0.80 -2.65
N GLY A 70 5.59 0.49 -3.79
CA GLY A 70 5.72 1.46 -4.88
C GLY A 70 4.37 1.95 -5.43
N ARG A 71 3.37 1.06 -5.52
CA ARG A 71 2.02 1.43 -5.95
C ARG A 71 1.33 2.38 -4.96
N ILE A 72 1.39 2.12 -3.65
CA ILE A 72 0.72 3.00 -2.67
C ILE A 72 1.45 4.34 -2.51
N GLU A 73 2.78 4.36 -2.56
CA GLU A 73 3.56 5.60 -2.55
C GLU A 73 3.18 6.48 -3.76
N LYS A 74 3.09 5.88 -4.96
CA LYS A 74 2.61 6.57 -6.16
C LYS A 74 1.17 7.09 -5.99
N ASN A 75 0.27 6.29 -5.42
CA ASN A 75 -1.10 6.73 -5.17
C ASN A 75 -1.17 7.93 -4.20
N ILE A 76 -0.30 7.97 -3.19
CA ILE A 76 -0.18 9.12 -2.28
C ILE A 76 0.36 10.34 -3.03
N GLU A 77 1.39 10.18 -3.88
CA GLU A 77 1.90 11.28 -4.69
C GLU A 77 0.86 11.86 -5.64
N ASP A 78 0.09 11.00 -6.29
CA ASP A 78 -0.90 11.37 -7.31
C ASP A 78 -2.29 11.67 -6.71
N LEU A 79 -2.46 11.56 -5.39
CA LEU A 79 -3.76 11.61 -4.69
C LEU A 79 -4.81 10.64 -5.26
N ALA A 80 -4.37 9.52 -5.82
CA ALA A 80 -5.24 8.50 -6.38
C ALA A 80 -5.90 7.69 -5.26
N GLY A 81 -7.14 8.05 -4.92
CA GLY A 81 -7.86 7.42 -3.81
C GLY A 81 -7.35 7.84 -2.42
N VAL A 82 -6.66 8.98 -2.33
CA VAL A 82 -6.21 9.61 -1.09
C VAL A 82 -6.77 11.04 -1.03
N VAL A 83 -7.45 11.37 0.06
CA VAL A 83 -8.05 12.69 0.30
C VAL A 83 -7.11 13.52 1.18
N GLU A 84 -6.79 14.74 0.75
CA GLU A 84 -6.08 15.73 1.57
C GLU A 84 -7.02 16.62 2.39
#